data_AF-A0A816FWG8-F1
#
_entry.id   AF-A0A816FWG8-F1
#
_cell.length_a   1.000
_cell.length_b   1.000
_cell.length_c   1.000
_cell.angle_alpha   90.00
_cell.angle_beta   90.00
_cell.angle_gamma   90.00
#
_symmetry.space_group_name_H-M   'P 1'
#
loop_
_entity.id
_entity.type
_entity.pdbx_description
1 polymer ?
#
loop_
_entity_poly.entity_id
_entity_poly.type
_entity_poly.pdbx_seq_one_letter_code
_entity_poly.pdbx_strand_id
1 'polypeptide(L)'
;MIVSGRLGREIVPSIYELRQVISIYVYCTDKESNKKWADKFAKIKAVVVELDELVVQIKADHKIQKMVEEPLSINIFTTSTDAGKSTMGINGQFVFSQVLIDCLLRLKSNQTDTKELIDHCKQLYEGNSVELSNLREFQNDYSPDKVLQWYTRESFFYKTLNAVLRTENIHMTFLFCGFISDIQRQLKYHQAKNPVRVYRDKGYQAMNWKL
;
A
#
# COMPACT_ATOMS: atom_id res chain seq x y z
N MET A 1 2.01 9.14 -15.12
CA MET A 1 2.28 9.66 -16.48
C MET A 1 1.77 11.09 -16.58
N ILE A 2 2.52 11.99 -17.22
CA ILE A 2 2.08 13.38 -17.47
C ILE A 2 1.80 13.52 -18.96
N VAL A 3 0.66 14.09 -19.33
CA VAL A 3 0.24 14.28 -20.73
C VAL A 3 -0.22 15.70 -20.98
N SER A 4 -0.01 16.21 -22.19
CA SER A 4 -0.62 17.48 -22.59
C SER A 4 -2.12 17.31 -22.83
N GLY A 5 -2.93 18.37 -22.72
CA GLY A 5 -4.38 18.29 -22.93
C GLY A 5 -4.79 17.66 -24.27
N ARG A 6 -4.15 18.07 -25.38
CA ARG A 6 -4.40 17.51 -26.71
C ARG A 6 -4.00 16.05 -26.80
N LEU A 7 -2.76 15.73 -26.40
CA LEU A 7 -2.25 14.36 -26.49
C LEU A 7 -3.03 13.41 -25.58
N GLY A 8 -3.38 13.86 -24.38
CA GLY A 8 -4.17 13.11 -23.40
C GLY A 8 -5.53 12.68 -23.97
N ARG A 9 -6.21 13.56 -24.69
CA ARG A 9 -7.50 13.23 -25.32
C ARG A 9 -7.39 12.09 -26.33
N GLU A 10 -6.26 12.00 -27.04
CA GLU A 10 -6.01 10.98 -28.06
C GLU A 10 -5.54 9.66 -27.44
N ILE A 11 -4.63 9.70 -26.45
CA ILE A 11 -3.97 8.49 -25.95
C ILE A 11 -4.64 7.86 -24.74
N VAL A 12 -5.30 8.64 -23.88
CA VAL A 12 -5.90 8.12 -22.63
C VAL A 12 -6.93 7.02 -22.90
N PRO A 13 -7.84 7.13 -23.90
CA PRO A 13 -8.77 6.06 -24.23
C PRO A 13 -8.11 4.72 -24.60
N SER A 14 -6.88 4.73 -25.10
CA SER A 14 -6.16 3.51 -25.51
C SER A 14 -5.35 2.88 -24.38
N ILE A 15 -5.01 3.65 -23.35
CA ILE A 15 -4.09 3.22 -22.29
C ILE A 15 -4.75 3.15 -20.91
N TYR A 16 -5.98 3.64 -20.74
CA TYR A 16 -6.63 3.66 -19.42
C TYR A 16 -6.84 2.24 -18.85
N GLU A 17 -6.94 1.21 -19.68
CA GLU A 17 -7.08 -0.18 -19.22
C GLU A 17 -5.75 -0.82 -18.79
N LEU A 18 -4.61 -0.24 -19.18
CA LEU A 18 -3.30 -0.83 -18.89
C LEU A 18 -3.00 -0.76 -17.40
N ARG A 19 -2.73 -1.93 -16.80
CA ARG A 19 -2.37 -2.03 -15.37
C ARG A 19 -1.09 -1.25 -15.02
N GLN A 20 -0.18 -1.08 -15.96
CA GLN A 20 1.07 -0.33 -15.77
C GLN A 20 0.83 1.18 -15.63
N VAL A 21 -0.33 1.67 -16.11
CA VAL A 21 -0.71 3.08 -15.97
C VAL A 21 -1.57 3.21 -14.73
N ILE A 22 -0.97 3.74 -13.66
CA ILE A 22 -1.61 3.87 -12.35
C ILE A 22 -2.26 5.24 -12.19
N SER A 23 -1.52 6.30 -12.51
CA SER A 23 -1.96 7.68 -12.38
C SER A 23 -1.59 8.49 -13.63
N ILE A 24 -2.55 9.28 -14.12
CA ILE A 24 -2.38 10.18 -15.27
C ILE A 24 -2.64 11.62 -14.78
N TYR A 25 -1.75 12.54 -15.13
CA TYR A 25 -1.87 13.97 -14.89
C TYR A 25 -1.94 14.71 -16.21
N VAL A 26 -2.97 15.53 -16.40
CA VAL A 26 -3.14 16.33 -17.61
C VAL A 26 -2.61 17.73 -17.35
N TYR A 27 -1.54 18.11 -18.01
CA TYR A 27 -0.97 19.45 -17.96
C TYR A 27 -1.41 20.24 -19.20
N CYS A 28 -2.21 21.30 -19.02
CA CYS A 28 -2.80 22.03 -20.15
C CYS A 28 -3.09 23.50 -19.82
N THR A 29 -3.10 24.34 -20.85
CA THR A 29 -3.50 25.75 -20.72
C THR A 29 -5.02 25.94 -20.57
N ASP A 30 -5.83 25.06 -21.14
CA ASP A 30 -7.30 25.13 -21.10
C ASP A 30 -7.87 24.04 -20.18
N LYS A 31 -8.03 24.37 -18.89
CA LYS A 31 -8.50 23.45 -17.84
C LYS A 31 -9.93 22.97 -18.11
N GLU A 32 -10.84 23.88 -18.45
CA GLU A 32 -12.27 23.61 -18.57
C GLU A 32 -12.60 22.68 -19.74
N SER A 33 -11.95 22.86 -20.88
CA SER A 33 -12.11 21.97 -22.04
C SER A 33 -11.59 20.56 -21.76
N ASN A 34 -10.50 20.45 -20.98
CA ASN A 34 -9.88 19.16 -20.71
C ASN A 34 -10.53 18.40 -19.55
N LYS A 35 -11.14 19.10 -18.59
CA LYS A 35 -11.87 18.49 -17.48
C LYS A 35 -13.07 17.65 -17.95
N LYS A 36 -13.80 18.12 -18.98
CA LYS A 36 -14.98 17.43 -19.55
C LYS A 36 -14.73 15.99 -20.01
N TRP A 37 -13.55 15.71 -20.56
CA TRP A 37 -13.19 14.36 -20.98
C TRP A 37 -12.41 13.62 -19.89
N ALA A 38 -11.64 14.35 -19.08
CA ALA A 38 -10.84 13.77 -18.01
C ALA A 38 -11.70 13.10 -16.92
N ASP A 39 -12.82 13.72 -16.54
CA ASP A 39 -13.73 13.19 -15.50
C ASP A 39 -14.33 11.82 -15.85
N LYS A 40 -14.25 11.39 -17.12
CA LYS A 40 -14.71 10.07 -17.57
C LYS A 40 -13.76 8.93 -17.18
N PHE A 41 -12.52 9.23 -16.78
CA PHE A 41 -11.48 8.22 -16.54
C PHE A 41 -10.98 8.29 -15.10
N ALA A 42 -11.25 7.23 -14.32
CA ALA A 42 -10.88 7.16 -12.90
C ALA A 42 -9.36 7.22 -12.61
N LYS A 43 -8.53 6.93 -13.62
CA LYS A 43 -7.06 6.99 -13.51
C LYS A 43 -6.48 8.39 -13.71
N ILE A 44 -7.28 9.36 -14.16
CA ILE A 44 -6.85 10.75 -14.22
C ILE A 44 -6.99 11.34 -12.82
N LYS A 45 -5.84 11.70 -12.24
CA LYS A 45 -5.78 12.25 -10.88
C LYS A 45 -6.01 13.75 -10.87
N ALA A 46 -5.54 14.46 -11.89
CA ALA A 46 -5.72 15.89 -11.98
C ALA A 46 -5.58 16.45 -13.40
N VAL A 47 -6.25 17.59 -13.60
CA VAL A 47 -6.08 18.49 -14.76
C VAL A 47 -5.56 19.81 -14.23
N VAL A 48 -4.34 20.17 -14.62
CA VAL A 48 -3.54 21.23 -13.99
C VAL A 48 -3.02 22.19 -15.05
N VAL A 49 -2.99 23.49 -14.69
CA VAL A 49 -2.47 24.57 -15.55
C VAL A 49 -1.10 25.03 -15.07
N GLU A 50 -0.90 25.07 -13.74
CA GLU A 50 0.33 25.55 -13.13
C GLU A 50 1.30 24.40 -12.83
N LEU A 51 2.58 24.63 -13.14
CA LEU A 51 3.61 23.62 -12.93
C LEU A 51 3.80 23.29 -11.44
N ASP A 52 3.70 24.29 -10.57
CA ASP A 52 3.88 24.11 -9.13
C ASP A 52 2.76 23.25 -8.53
N GLU A 53 1.51 23.48 -8.91
CA GLU A 53 0.37 22.63 -8.53
C GLU A 53 0.60 21.17 -8.97
N LEU A 54 1.10 20.98 -10.20
CA LEU A 54 1.40 19.65 -10.74
C LEU A 54 2.49 18.95 -9.92
N VAL A 55 3.57 19.65 -9.59
CA VAL A 55 4.68 19.09 -8.80
C VAL A 55 4.22 18.73 -7.40
N VAL A 56 3.39 19.58 -6.77
CA VAL A 56 2.84 19.30 -5.43
C VAL A 56 1.97 18.05 -5.45
N GLN A 57 1.05 17.94 -6.42
CA GLN A 57 0.17 16.77 -6.55
C GLN A 57 0.95 15.49 -6.84
N ILE A 58 1.90 15.53 -7.77
CA ILE A 58 2.74 14.37 -8.09
C ILE A 58 3.55 13.95 -6.86
N LYS A 59 4.10 14.87 -6.07
CA LYS A 59 4.84 14.54 -4.85
C LYS A 59 3.94 13.90 -3.80
N ALA A 60 2.73 14.42 -3.60
CA ALA A 60 1.76 13.86 -2.66
C ALA A 60 1.35 12.44 -3.08
N ASP A 61 0.95 12.27 -4.34
CA ASP A 61 0.55 10.97 -4.89
C ASP A 61 1.71 9.98 -4.93
N HIS A 62 2.92 10.43 -5.26
CA HIS A 62 4.12 9.59 -5.26
C HIS A 62 4.49 9.13 -3.85
N LYS A 63 4.28 9.95 -2.82
CA LYS A 63 4.49 9.52 -1.42
C LYS A 63 3.53 8.38 -1.06
N ILE A 64 2.27 8.50 -1.46
CA ILE A 64 1.26 7.45 -1.27
C ILE A 64 1.66 6.20 -2.08
N GLN A 65 1.97 6.35 -3.37
CA GLN A 65 2.40 5.25 -4.24
C GLN A 65 3.66 4.55 -3.74
N LYS A 66 4.68 5.26 -3.27
CA LYS A 66 5.89 4.65 -2.71
C LYS A 66 5.57 3.79 -1.48
N MET A 67 4.61 4.23 -0.65
CA MET A 67 4.12 3.42 0.46
C MET A 67 3.33 2.20 -0.03
N VAL A 68 2.68 2.24 -1.20
CA VAL A 68 1.71 1.24 -1.66
C VAL A 68 2.23 0.27 -2.74
N GLU A 69 3.17 0.67 -3.60
CA GLU A 69 3.53 0.00 -4.86
C GLU A 69 4.95 -0.61 -4.89
N GLU A 70 5.82 -0.35 -3.92
CA GLU A 70 7.12 -1.03 -3.90
C GLU A 70 6.94 -2.56 -3.80
N PRO A 71 7.75 -3.34 -4.53
CA PRO A 71 7.43 -4.72 -4.85
C PRO A 71 7.21 -5.55 -3.59
N LEU A 72 6.19 -6.40 -3.72
CA LEU A 72 5.64 -7.44 -2.84
C LEU A 72 6.64 -8.31 -2.03
N SER A 73 7.95 -8.10 -2.15
CA SER A 73 8.97 -8.72 -1.31
C SER A 73 9.01 -8.05 0.07
N ILE A 74 8.32 -8.64 1.02
CA ILE A 74 8.67 -8.51 2.44
C ILE A 74 10.03 -9.20 2.58
N ASN A 75 11.12 -8.42 2.57
CA ASN A 75 12.46 -8.95 2.79
C ASN A 75 12.81 -8.76 4.27
N ILE A 76 12.24 -9.60 5.13
CA ILE A 76 12.54 -9.61 6.58
C ILE A 76 13.99 -10.02 6.85
N PHE A 77 14.62 -10.76 5.92
CA PHE A 77 15.97 -11.25 6.07
C PHE A 77 16.90 -10.48 5.13
N THR A 78 17.85 -9.75 5.68
CA THR A 78 18.91 -9.12 4.89
C THR A 78 19.74 -10.23 4.22
N THR A 79 19.62 -10.39 2.91
CA THR A 79 20.49 -11.28 2.12
C THR A 79 21.86 -10.63 1.82
N SER A 80 22.24 -9.55 2.52
CA SER A 80 23.54 -8.93 2.34
C SER A 80 24.63 -9.89 2.84
N THR A 81 25.38 -10.41 1.88
CA THR A 81 26.56 -11.27 2.06
C THR A 81 27.74 -10.60 2.80
N ASP A 82 27.60 -9.34 3.24
CA ASP A 82 28.69 -8.53 3.81
C ASP A 82 28.46 -8.01 5.24
N ALA A 83 27.61 -8.67 6.04
CA ALA A 83 27.60 -8.43 7.49
C ALA A 83 28.35 -9.56 8.21
N GLY A 84 29.46 -9.18 8.85
CA GLY A 84 30.46 -10.07 9.42
C GLY A 84 29.93 -11.22 10.27
N LYS A 85 30.73 -12.30 10.23
CA LYS A 85 30.69 -13.51 11.04
C LYS A 85 30.21 -13.24 12.48
N SER A 86 28.92 -13.42 12.71
CA SER A 86 28.36 -13.73 14.02
C SER A 86 27.44 -14.92 13.84
N THR A 87 27.42 -15.82 14.82
CA THR A 87 26.55 -17.01 14.89
C THR A 87 25.04 -16.69 14.88
N MET A 88 24.68 -15.41 14.71
CA MET A 88 23.34 -14.84 14.67
C MET A 88 22.79 -14.56 13.25
N GLY A 89 23.51 -14.90 12.19
CA GLY A 89 22.99 -14.81 10.82
C GLY A 89 21.80 -15.74 10.59
N ILE A 90 20.71 -15.25 10.00
CA ILE A 90 19.42 -15.95 9.74
C ILE A 90 18.67 -16.41 11.00
N ASN A 91 19.29 -17.19 11.88
CA ASN A 91 18.63 -17.74 13.07
C ASN A 91 18.31 -16.63 14.09
N GLY A 92 19.18 -15.64 14.24
CA GLY A 92 18.93 -14.47 15.10
C GLY A 92 17.77 -13.62 14.58
N GLN A 93 17.77 -13.26 13.30
CA GLN A 93 16.68 -12.48 12.67
C GLN A 93 15.34 -13.21 12.72
N PHE A 94 15.34 -14.53 12.56
CA PHE A 94 14.14 -15.35 12.69
C PHE A 94 13.61 -15.30 14.13
N VAL A 95 14.47 -15.51 15.13
CA VAL A 95 14.09 -15.41 16.55
C VAL A 95 13.56 -14.02 16.88
N PHE A 96 14.22 -12.95 16.42
CA PHE A 96 13.72 -11.58 16.60
C PHE A 96 12.34 -11.37 15.96
N SER A 97 12.12 -11.92 14.78
CA SER A 97 10.81 -11.85 14.10
C SER A 97 9.73 -12.59 14.88
N GLN A 98 10.05 -13.78 15.42
CA GLN A 98 9.11 -14.53 16.26
C GLN A 98 8.77 -13.77 17.53
N VAL A 99 9.76 -13.18 18.20
CA VAL A 99 9.54 -12.34 19.39
C VAL A 99 8.70 -11.11 19.06
N LEU A 100 8.97 -10.43 17.93
CA LEU A 100 8.18 -9.29 17.48
C LEU A 100 6.71 -9.68 17.24
N ILE A 101 6.47 -10.77 16.49
CA ILE A 101 5.13 -11.28 16.24
C ILE A 101 4.42 -11.60 17.56
N ASP A 102 5.08 -12.34 18.45
CA ASP A 102 4.54 -12.74 19.75
C ASP A 102 4.24 -11.51 20.65
N CYS A 103 5.08 -10.48 20.61
CA CYS A 103 4.79 -9.19 21.24
C CYS A 103 3.56 -8.52 20.64
N LEU A 104 3.49 -8.38 19.30
CA LEU A 104 2.35 -7.75 18.62
C LEU A 104 1.02 -8.44 18.92
N LEU A 105 1.03 -9.77 19.04
CA LEU A 105 -0.16 -10.55 19.34
C LEU A 105 -0.62 -10.47 20.80
N ARG A 106 0.26 -10.07 21.71
CA ARG A 106 -0.08 -9.83 23.12
C ARG A 106 -0.54 -8.40 23.39
N LEU A 107 -0.22 -7.47 22.49
CA LEU A 107 -0.67 -6.09 22.61
C LEU A 107 -2.18 -6.03 22.43
N LYS A 108 -2.85 -5.38 23.38
CA LYS A 108 -4.28 -5.11 23.29
C LYS A 108 -4.47 -3.76 22.64
N SER A 109 -5.06 -3.76 21.45
CA SER A 109 -5.57 -2.53 20.85
C SER A 109 -6.91 -2.16 21.48
N ASN A 110 -7.12 -0.88 21.69
CA ASN A 110 -8.37 -0.31 22.18
C ASN A 110 -9.06 0.54 21.08
N GLN A 111 -10.26 1.03 21.38
CA GLN A 111 -11.03 1.86 20.44
C GLN A 111 -10.37 3.20 20.12
N THR A 112 -9.58 3.76 21.05
CA THR A 112 -8.80 4.99 20.82
C THR A 112 -7.72 4.75 19.77
N ASP A 113 -6.99 3.64 19.85
CA ASP A 113 -5.96 3.27 18.87
C ASP A 113 -6.58 3.08 17.48
N THR A 114 -7.78 2.50 17.41
CA THR A 114 -8.52 2.36 16.15
C THR A 114 -8.88 3.72 15.57
N LYS A 115 -9.36 4.65 16.41
CA LYS A 115 -9.69 6.01 15.96
C LYS A 115 -8.45 6.75 15.46
N GLU A 116 -7.33 6.62 16.18
CA GLU A 116 -6.05 7.22 15.79
C GLU A 116 -5.54 6.67 14.45
N LEU A 117 -5.63 5.35 14.23
CA LEU A 117 -5.30 4.72 12.95
C LEU A 117 -6.13 5.31 11.81
N ILE A 118 -7.43 5.45 12.03
CA ILE A 118 -8.37 5.98 11.04
C ILE A 118 -8.05 7.44 10.72
N ASP A 119 -7.71 8.26 11.71
CA ASP A 119 -7.35 9.65 11.49
C ASP A 119 -6.00 9.79 10.76
N HIS A 120 -5.01 8.95 11.08
CA HIS A 120 -3.78 8.85 10.29
C HIS A 120 -4.04 8.44 8.84
N CYS A 121 -4.93 7.46 8.62
CA CYS A 121 -5.28 7.02 7.27
C CYS A 121 -6.03 8.11 6.49
N LYS A 122 -6.91 8.90 7.13
CA LYS A 122 -7.58 10.04 6.46
C LYS A 122 -6.58 11.07 5.96
N GLN A 123 -5.55 11.38 6.76
CA GLN A 123 -4.47 12.28 6.35
C GLN A 123 -3.62 11.65 5.24
N LEU A 124 -3.31 10.36 5.35
CA LEU A 124 -2.48 9.65 4.36
C LEU A 124 -3.16 9.58 2.98
N TYR A 125 -4.48 9.43 2.95
CA TYR A 125 -5.27 9.30 1.72
C TYR A 125 -6.08 10.57 1.40
N GLU A 126 -5.65 11.73 1.90
CA GLU A 126 -6.27 13.01 1.59
C GLU A 126 -6.33 13.23 0.07
N GLY A 127 -7.48 13.67 -0.45
CA GLY A 127 -7.71 13.82 -1.89
C GLY A 127 -8.05 12.53 -2.65
N ASN A 128 -7.87 11.34 -2.06
CA ASN A 128 -8.25 10.07 -2.67
C ASN A 128 -9.67 9.65 -2.24
N SER A 129 -10.68 10.13 -2.96
CA SER A 129 -12.11 9.91 -2.65
C SER A 129 -12.50 8.42 -2.55
N VAL A 130 -11.87 7.55 -3.34
CA VAL A 130 -12.12 6.10 -3.33
C VAL A 130 -11.64 5.49 -2.00
N GLU A 131 -10.40 5.78 -1.59
CA GLU A 131 -9.87 5.24 -0.34
C GLU A 131 -10.55 5.85 0.89
N LEU A 132 -10.92 7.14 0.85
CA LEU A 132 -11.73 7.77 1.89
C LEU A 132 -13.15 7.16 1.98
N SER A 133 -13.70 6.63 0.89
CA SER A 133 -14.95 5.86 0.92
C SER A 133 -14.74 4.49 1.56
N ASN A 134 -13.70 3.75 1.15
CA ASN A 134 -13.34 2.45 1.74
C ASN A 134 -13.08 2.59 3.26
N LEU A 135 -12.46 3.69 3.69
CA LEU A 135 -12.18 3.97 5.10
C LEU A 135 -13.46 4.25 5.91
N ARG A 136 -14.44 4.96 5.33
CA ARG A 136 -15.75 5.15 5.96
C ARG A 136 -16.53 3.84 6.08
N GLU A 137 -16.52 3.02 5.02
CA GLU A 137 -17.11 1.69 5.02
C GLU A 137 -16.46 0.82 6.12
N PHE A 138 -15.13 0.80 6.18
CA PHE A 138 -14.39 0.09 7.21
C PHE A 138 -14.77 0.54 8.62
N GLN A 139 -14.86 1.86 8.87
CA GLN A 139 -15.19 2.36 10.20
C GLN A 139 -16.58 1.91 10.69
N ASN A 140 -17.54 1.71 9.78
CA ASN A 140 -18.90 1.31 10.12
C ASN A 140 -19.10 -0.21 10.15
N ASP A 141 -18.45 -0.93 9.23
CA ASP A 141 -18.75 -2.34 8.95
C ASP A 141 -17.63 -3.30 9.40
N TYR A 142 -16.52 -2.78 9.93
CA TYR A 142 -15.43 -3.62 10.42
C TYR A 142 -15.92 -4.53 11.55
N SER A 143 -15.61 -5.81 11.38
CA SER A 143 -15.74 -6.80 12.44
C SER A 143 -14.54 -7.76 12.40
N PRO A 144 -14.11 -8.29 13.56
CA PRO A 144 -12.95 -9.18 13.64
C PRO A 144 -13.06 -10.48 12.82
N ASP A 145 -14.28 -10.88 12.44
CA ASP A 145 -14.57 -12.00 11.55
C ASP A 145 -14.37 -11.68 10.06
N LYS A 146 -14.45 -10.40 9.67
CA LYS A 146 -14.30 -9.95 8.28
C LYS A 146 -12.90 -9.41 7.95
N VAL A 147 -11.96 -9.43 8.90
CA VAL A 147 -10.62 -8.84 8.72
C VAL A 147 -9.87 -9.38 7.49
N LEU A 148 -10.02 -10.67 7.15
CA LEU A 148 -9.41 -11.24 5.95
C LEU A 148 -9.99 -10.66 4.67
N GLN A 149 -11.29 -10.33 4.65
CA GLN A 149 -11.92 -9.70 3.48
C GLN A 149 -11.30 -8.32 3.23
N TRP A 150 -11.10 -7.53 4.30
CA TRP A 150 -10.41 -6.24 4.24
C TRP A 150 -8.95 -6.36 3.82
N TYR A 151 -8.26 -7.41 4.29
CA TYR A 151 -6.88 -7.68 3.89
C TYR A 151 -6.75 -8.14 2.43
N THR A 152 -7.73 -8.87 1.89
CA THR A 152 -7.67 -9.35 0.50
C THR A 152 -8.25 -8.37 -0.52
N ARG A 153 -9.09 -7.42 -0.10
CA ARG A 153 -9.67 -6.39 -0.96
C ARG A 153 -8.63 -5.32 -1.28
N GLU A 154 -8.65 -4.83 -2.52
CA GLU A 154 -7.88 -3.66 -2.91
C GLU A 154 -8.43 -2.40 -2.21
N SER A 155 -7.89 -2.08 -1.05
CA SER A 155 -8.31 -0.97 -0.19
C SER A 155 -7.14 -0.44 0.62
N PHE A 156 -7.34 0.72 1.25
CA PHE A 156 -6.40 1.33 2.18
C PHE A 156 -5.87 0.34 3.22
N PHE A 157 -6.69 -0.62 3.67
CA PHE A 157 -6.32 -1.55 4.73
C PHE A 157 -5.17 -2.47 4.32
N TYR A 158 -5.34 -3.23 3.23
CA TYR A 158 -4.28 -4.07 2.65
C TYR A 158 -3.02 -3.26 2.36
N LYS A 159 -3.19 -2.10 1.73
CA LYS A 159 -2.10 -1.23 1.27
C LYS A 159 -1.28 -0.71 2.45
N THR A 160 -1.96 -0.14 3.45
CA THR A 160 -1.32 0.47 4.62
C THR A 160 -0.70 -0.60 5.52
N LEU A 161 -1.40 -1.71 5.79
CA LEU A 161 -0.85 -2.77 6.64
C LEU A 161 0.43 -3.36 6.04
N ASN A 162 0.46 -3.67 4.74
CA ASN A 162 1.68 -4.18 4.12
C ASN A 162 2.80 -3.13 4.03
N ALA A 163 2.46 -1.83 3.98
CA ALA A 163 3.46 -0.76 4.09
C ALA A 163 4.06 -0.71 5.50
N VAL A 164 3.22 -0.80 6.53
CA VAL A 164 3.61 -0.78 7.94
C VAL A 164 4.44 -2.01 8.29
N LEU A 165 4.15 -3.19 7.74
CA LEU A 165 4.97 -4.39 7.99
C LEU A 165 6.32 -4.37 7.25
N ARG A 166 6.45 -3.57 6.18
CA ARG A 166 7.71 -3.38 5.45
C ARG A 166 8.58 -2.27 6.05
N THR A 167 7.95 -1.25 6.62
CA THR A 167 8.63 -0.12 7.22
C THR A 167 8.77 -0.37 8.71
N GLU A 168 9.88 0.00 9.34
CA GLU A 168 10.03 -0.14 10.80
C GLU A 168 9.22 0.94 11.56
N ASN A 169 8.02 1.29 11.09
CA ASN A 169 7.15 2.28 11.72
C ASN A 169 6.46 1.63 12.93
N ILE A 170 7.14 1.67 14.08
CA ILE A 170 6.69 1.07 15.35
C ILE A 170 5.32 1.61 15.76
N HIS A 171 5.09 2.92 15.60
CA HIS A 171 3.82 3.54 15.99
C HIS A 171 2.64 3.01 15.18
N MET A 172 2.74 3.03 13.84
CA MET A 172 1.69 2.45 12.99
C MET A 172 1.55 0.93 13.21
N THR A 173 2.65 0.23 13.47
CA THR A 173 2.62 -1.22 13.77
C THR A 173 1.82 -1.48 15.04
N PHE A 174 1.99 -0.64 16.06
CA PHE A 174 1.20 -0.68 17.29
C PHE A 174 -0.28 -0.44 17.01
N LEU A 175 -0.64 0.58 16.21
CA LEU A 175 -2.03 0.84 15.85
C LEU A 175 -2.67 -0.33 15.08
N PHE A 176 -1.87 -1.10 14.33
CA PHE A 176 -2.32 -2.30 13.62
C PHE A 176 -2.38 -3.58 14.48
N CYS A 177 -1.88 -3.59 15.73
CA CYS A 177 -1.68 -4.83 16.49
C CYS A 177 -2.99 -5.63 16.74
N GLY A 178 -4.10 -4.94 16.99
CA GLY A 178 -5.41 -5.57 17.14
C GLY A 178 -5.87 -6.27 15.86
N PHE A 179 -5.69 -5.62 14.72
CA PHE A 179 -6.03 -6.18 13.41
C PHE A 179 -5.12 -7.34 13.01
N ILE A 180 -3.82 -7.28 13.34
CA ILE A 180 -2.88 -8.40 13.14
C ILE A 180 -3.31 -9.61 13.98
N SER A 181 -3.76 -9.38 15.21
CA SER A 181 -4.29 -10.44 16.09
C SER A 181 -5.56 -11.07 15.51
N ASP A 182 -6.46 -10.25 14.96
CA ASP A 182 -7.67 -10.72 14.28
C ASP A 182 -7.33 -11.54 13.02
N ILE A 183 -6.37 -11.09 12.20
CA ILE A 183 -5.87 -11.83 11.03
C ILE A 183 -5.32 -13.17 11.47
N GLN A 184 -4.46 -13.21 12.50
CA GLN A 184 -3.88 -14.46 12.98
C GLN A 184 -4.95 -15.44 13.46
N ARG A 185 -5.96 -14.94 14.19
CA ARG A 185 -7.08 -15.77 14.65
C ARG A 185 -7.87 -16.36 13.48
N GLN A 186 -8.18 -15.55 12.47
CA GLN A 186 -8.90 -16.02 11.27
C GLN A 186 -8.06 -16.99 10.44
N LEU A 187 -6.76 -16.76 10.27
CA LEU A 187 -5.86 -17.69 9.56
C LEU A 187 -5.74 -19.04 10.28
N LYS A 188 -5.70 -19.05 11.62
CA LYS A 188 -5.74 -20.29 12.42
C LYS A 188 -7.05 -21.05 12.23
N TYR A 189 -8.18 -20.33 12.21
CA TYR A 189 -9.49 -20.93 11.97
C TYR A 189 -9.60 -21.56 10.58
N HIS A 190 -9.05 -20.89 9.56
CA HIS A 190 -9.04 -21.36 8.17
C HIS A 190 -7.78 -22.16 7.80
N GLN A 191 -7.02 -22.65 8.78
CA GLN A 191 -5.76 -23.34 8.52
C GLN A 191 -5.99 -24.63 7.72
N ALA A 192 -5.25 -24.80 6.63
CA ALA A 192 -5.29 -26.02 5.85
C ALA A 192 -4.86 -27.23 6.70
N LYS A 193 -5.68 -28.28 6.73
CA LYS A 193 -5.41 -29.50 7.49
C LYS A 193 -4.30 -30.36 6.87
N ASN A 194 -4.08 -30.19 5.57
CA ASN A 194 -3.09 -30.93 4.79
C ASN A 194 -2.05 -29.96 4.21
N PRO A 195 -0.80 -30.43 3.97
CA PRO A 195 0.20 -29.62 3.28
C PRO A 195 -0.30 -29.16 1.91
N VAL A 196 -0.21 -27.86 1.64
CA VAL A 196 -0.58 -27.26 0.35
C VAL A 196 0.68 -26.74 -0.32
N ARG A 197 0.88 -27.08 -1.60
CA ARG A 197 1.93 -26.47 -2.42
C ARG A 197 1.38 -25.20 -3.07
N VAL A 198 2.01 -24.07 -2.80
CA VAL A 198 1.66 -22.77 -3.37
C VAL A 198 2.83 -22.21 -4.17
N TYR A 199 2.52 -21.42 -5.19
CA TYR A 199 3.50 -20.76 -6.06
C TYR A 199 3.31 -19.25 -5.97
N ARG A 200 4.42 -18.52 -5.89
CA ARG A 200 4.44 -17.06 -5.93
C ARG A 200 5.58 -16.62 -6.81
N ASP A 201 5.26 -15.83 -7.82
CA ASP A 201 6.28 -15.20 -8.64
C ASP A 201 7.00 -14.09 -7.84
N LYS A 202 8.33 -14.11 -7.84
CA LYS A 202 9.17 -13.05 -7.28
C LYS A 202 9.80 -12.34 -8.46
N GLY A 203 9.31 -11.15 -8.79
CA GLY A 203 9.84 -10.38 -9.92
C GLY A 203 11.36 -10.23 -9.84
N TYR A 204 12.04 -10.46 -10.96
CA TYR A 204 13.50 -10.38 -11.08
C TYR A 204 13.98 -8.94 -10.79
N GLN A 205 14.80 -8.75 -9.75
CA GLN A 205 15.63 -7.56 -9.64
C GLN A 205 16.89 -7.79 -10.47
N ALA A 206 16.95 -7.18 -11.66
CA ALA A 206 18.15 -7.15 -12.46
C ALA A 206 19.20 -6.24 -11.79
N MET A 207 20.10 -6.84 -11.00
CA MET A 207 21.36 -6.20 -10.63
C MET A 207 22.25 -6.16 -11.87
N ASN A 208 22.32 -4.98 -12.49
CA ASN A 208 23.35 -4.66 -13.48
C ASN A 208 24.71 -4.63 -12.78
N TRP A 209 25.50 -5.69 -12.94
CA TRP A 209 26.93 -5.67 -12.67
C TRP A 209 27.62 -5.07 -13.89
N LYS A 210 28.19 -3.87 -13.76
CA LYS A 210 29.29 -3.45 -14.62
C LYS A 210 30.59 -3.66 -13.84
N LEU A 211 31.47 -4.47 -14.43
CA LEU A 211 32.89 -4.59 -14.11
C LEU A 211 33.59 -3.25 -14.34
#